data_AF-A0A1V5JBX2-F1
#
_entry.id   AF-A0A1V5JBX2-F1
#
_cell.length_a   1.000
_cell.length_b   1.000
_cell.length_c   1.000
_cell.angle_alpha   90.00
_cell.angle_beta   90.00
_cell.angle_gamma   90.00
#
_symmetry.space_group_name_H-M   'P 1'
#
loop_
_entity.id
_entity.type
_entity.pdbx_description
1 polymer ?
#
loop_
_entity_poly.entity_id
_entity_poly.type
_entity_poly.pdbx_seq_one_letter_code
_entity_poly.pdbx_strand_id
1 'polypeptide(L)'
;MTGSGANLLAAALIGGAIGGKVFFGDWMMAMFPIMVGLMFIGYLVAMKIYFPLSPEERLPQIEGGMERLREELKKLGKVDVSEVKAIILFILILGFWATDRLHGISATSVAFVGAVIALLPGIGIVKWNDVDIPWHLMLFSAGAYTLGSGFDYTDLPSIAVNAIFDRMGIGQGTPFWLLYILLTGVMVFSALLFQSKTMRAMIFVPIAIGVANRFGFSVISLALPVAFMIEHVYVLPFNSKPAALLYETDQYSISDAFKFGITMMIIAWLLIIIAGETWFRFLGITPNGVFGLF
;
A
#
# COMPACT_ATOMS: atom_id res chain seq x y z
N MET A 1 2.12 -4.03 -3.71
CA MET A 1 3.26 -3.14 -4.03
C MET A 1 2.94 -2.14 -5.14
N THR A 2 2.52 -2.57 -6.34
CA THR A 2 2.33 -1.68 -7.51
C THR A 2 1.06 -0.81 -7.51
N GLY A 3 0.19 -0.92 -6.49
CA GLY A 3 -1.06 -0.17 -6.43
C GLY A 3 -0.91 1.35 -6.18
N SER A 4 0.30 1.82 -5.86
CA SER A 4 0.60 3.24 -5.64
C SER A 4 2.10 3.51 -5.80
N GLY A 5 2.47 4.66 -6.37
CA GLY A 5 3.87 5.08 -6.50
C GLY A 5 4.58 5.23 -5.15
N ALA A 6 3.85 5.57 -4.08
CA ALA A 6 4.42 5.70 -2.74
C ALA A 6 4.83 4.33 -2.14
N ASN A 7 4.12 3.25 -2.49
CA ASN A 7 4.52 1.89 -2.11
C ASN A 7 5.79 1.44 -2.83
N LEU A 8 5.93 1.78 -4.11
CA LEU A 8 7.16 1.50 -4.88
C LEU A 8 8.35 2.26 -4.31
N LEU A 9 8.15 3.53 -3.95
CA LEU A 9 9.14 4.33 -3.25
C LEU A 9 9.56 3.69 -1.91
N ALA A 10 8.59 3.28 -1.09
CA ALA A 10 8.89 2.68 0.20
C ALA A 10 9.65 1.35 0.03
N ALA A 11 9.25 0.51 -0.92
CA ALA A 11 9.98 -0.71 -1.27
C ALA A 11 11.41 -0.41 -1.72
N ALA A 12 11.62 0.66 -2.50
CA ALA A 12 12.94 1.09 -2.95
C ALA A 12 13.84 1.56 -1.78
N LEU A 13 13.32 2.39 -0.88
CA LEU A 13 14.04 2.87 0.29
C LEU A 13 14.41 1.72 1.23
N ILE A 14 13.47 0.81 1.51
CA ILE A 14 13.71 -0.37 2.34
C ILE A 14 14.73 -1.29 1.68
N GLY A 15 14.57 -1.57 0.39
CA GLY A 15 15.50 -2.41 -0.39
C GLY A 15 16.93 -1.86 -0.36
N GLY A 16 17.08 -0.55 -0.54
CA GLY A 16 18.37 0.13 -0.43
C GLY A 16 19.01 -0.03 0.95
N ALA A 17 18.23 0.16 2.02
CA ALA A 17 18.72 0.05 3.40
C ALA A 17 19.08 -1.38 3.84
N ILE A 18 18.42 -2.41 3.28
CA ILE A 18 18.75 -3.81 3.59
C ILE A 18 19.81 -4.40 2.63
N GLY A 19 20.33 -3.62 1.69
CA GLY A 19 21.25 -4.11 0.65
C GLY A 19 20.64 -5.19 -0.25
N GLY A 20 19.31 -5.20 -0.42
CA GLY A 20 18.57 -6.30 -1.04
C GLY A 20 17.35 -5.85 -1.83
N LYS A 21 16.48 -6.80 -2.17
CA LYS A 21 15.23 -6.52 -2.89
C LYS A 21 14.04 -6.92 -2.02
N VAL A 22 13.04 -6.05 -1.96
CA VAL A 22 11.73 -6.43 -1.44
C VAL A 22 10.95 -7.04 -2.61
N PHE A 23 10.65 -8.35 -2.54
CA PHE A 23 9.92 -9.03 -3.61
C PHE A 23 8.43 -8.69 -3.59
N PHE A 24 7.80 -8.80 -4.76
CA PHE A 24 6.36 -8.53 -4.89
C PHE A 24 5.53 -9.56 -4.09
N GLY A 25 5.90 -10.84 -4.18
CA GLY A 25 5.24 -11.92 -3.45
C GLY A 25 5.25 -11.68 -1.94
N ASP A 26 6.41 -11.27 -1.39
CA ASP A 26 6.57 -10.98 0.04
C ASP A 26 5.64 -9.85 0.51
N TRP A 27 5.62 -8.75 -0.23
CA TRP A 27 4.75 -7.61 0.04
C TRP A 27 3.27 -8.01 0.00
N MET A 28 2.89 -8.80 -0.99
CA MET A 28 1.52 -9.28 -1.16
C MET A 28 1.13 -10.20 -0.01
N MET A 29 1.92 -11.24 0.28
CA MET A 29 1.61 -12.21 1.35
C MET A 29 1.55 -11.55 2.73
N ALA A 30 2.42 -10.57 2.99
CA ALA A 30 2.37 -9.80 4.23
C ALA A 30 1.03 -9.08 4.39
N MET A 31 0.56 -8.34 3.37
CA MET A 31 -0.64 -7.51 3.50
C MET A 31 -1.96 -8.17 3.10
N PHE A 32 -1.93 -9.29 2.39
CA PHE A 32 -3.14 -9.91 1.85
C PHE A 32 -4.21 -10.21 2.91
N PRO A 33 -3.93 -10.93 4.02
CA PRO A 33 -4.97 -11.21 5.02
C PRO A 33 -5.50 -9.95 5.70
N ILE A 34 -4.61 -8.98 5.93
CA ILE A 34 -4.94 -7.70 6.57
C ILE A 34 -5.85 -6.88 5.65
N MET A 35 -5.56 -6.84 4.35
CA MET A 35 -6.35 -6.14 3.33
C MET A 35 -7.75 -6.74 3.21
N VAL A 36 -7.88 -8.06 3.14
CA VAL A 36 -9.18 -8.75 3.08
C VAL A 36 -9.99 -8.44 4.35
N GLY A 37 -9.37 -8.53 5.52
CA GLY A 37 -10.01 -8.19 6.79
C GLY A 37 -10.46 -6.73 6.84
N LEU A 38 -9.60 -5.80 6.42
CA LEU A 38 -9.89 -4.37 6.40
C LEU A 38 -11.03 -4.03 5.42
N MET A 39 -11.06 -4.65 4.24
CA MET A 39 -12.15 -4.47 3.28
C MET A 39 -13.48 -4.95 3.87
N PHE A 40 -13.48 -6.12 4.50
CA PHE A 40 -14.69 -6.67 5.12
C PHE A 40 -15.17 -5.80 6.30
N ILE A 41 -14.27 -5.42 7.21
CA ILE A 41 -14.59 -4.54 8.34
C ILE A 41 -15.04 -3.16 7.83
N GLY A 42 -14.36 -2.60 6.84
CA GLY A 42 -14.69 -1.32 6.24
C GLY A 42 -16.08 -1.31 5.60
N TYR A 43 -16.44 -2.39 4.91
CA TYR A 43 -17.79 -2.58 4.38
C TYR A 43 -18.84 -2.59 5.51
N LEU A 44 -18.60 -3.34 6.59
CA LEU A 44 -19.53 -3.39 7.73
C LEU A 44 -19.66 -2.05 8.45
N VAL A 45 -18.54 -1.37 8.68
CA VAL A 45 -18.50 -0.05 9.34
C VAL A 45 -19.20 1.00 8.47
N ALA A 46 -18.96 1.00 7.16
CA ALA A 46 -19.65 1.89 6.24
C ALA A 46 -21.17 1.62 6.25
N MET A 47 -21.59 0.39 5.93
CA MET A 47 -23.00 0.09 5.70
C MET A 47 -23.86 0.02 6.96
N LYS A 48 -23.28 -0.26 8.13
CA LYS A 48 -24.06 -0.40 9.38
C LYS A 48 -23.97 0.81 10.30
N ILE A 49 -22.88 1.59 10.23
CA ILE A 49 -22.61 2.65 11.22
C ILE A 49 -22.72 4.04 10.59
N TYR A 50 -22.01 4.29 9.48
CA TYR A 50 -21.86 5.65 8.95
C TYR A 50 -22.76 5.98 7.76
N PHE A 51 -23.02 5.00 6.90
CA PHE A 51 -23.81 5.13 5.68
C PHE A 51 -24.89 4.04 5.60
N PRO A 52 -25.79 3.95 6.59
CA PRO A 52 -26.86 2.97 6.55
C PRO A 52 -27.87 3.33 5.46
N LEU A 53 -27.99 2.45 4.46
CA LEU A 53 -29.05 2.57 3.46
C LEU A 53 -30.42 2.38 4.11
N SER A 54 -31.36 3.25 3.76
CA SER A 54 -32.77 3.08 4.12
C SER A 54 -33.30 1.76 3.56
N PRO A 55 -34.33 1.14 4.16
CA PRO A 55 -34.90 -0.12 3.66
C PRO A 55 -35.30 -0.07 2.18
N GLU A 56 -35.71 1.09 1.70
CA GLU A 56 -36.16 1.35 0.33
C GLU A 56 -34.98 1.41 -0.67
N GLU A 57 -33.85 1.98 -0.27
CA GLU A 57 -32.61 2.06 -1.07
C GLU A 57 -31.83 0.75 -1.13
N ARG A 58 -32.14 -0.22 -0.24
CA ARG A 58 -31.53 -1.56 -0.27
C ARG A 58 -32.02 -2.39 -1.46
N LEU A 59 -33.13 -1.99 -2.08
CA LEU A 59 -33.64 -2.62 -3.28
C LEU A 59 -33.06 -1.92 -4.50
N PRO A 60 -32.69 -2.64 -5.58
CA PRO A 60 -32.16 -2.03 -6.79
C PRO A 60 -33.21 -1.08 -7.41
N GLN A 61 -32.98 0.23 -7.29
CA GLN A 61 -33.82 1.28 -7.87
C GLN A 61 -33.38 1.61 -9.31
N ILE A 62 -33.13 0.58 -10.13
CA ILE A 62 -32.75 0.78 -11.53
C ILE A 62 -34.03 1.01 -12.33
N GLU A 63 -34.15 2.15 -12.99
CA GLU A 63 -35.24 2.39 -13.95
C GLU A 63 -35.13 1.38 -15.11
N GLY A 64 -36.13 0.48 -15.25
CA GLY A 64 -36.06 -0.69 -16.13
C GLY A 64 -35.44 -1.95 -15.51
N GLY A 65 -35.06 -1.91 -14.23
CA GLY A 65 -34.64 -3.05 -13.41
C GLY A 65 -33.51 -3.90 -14.00
N MET A 66 -33.58 -5.20 -13.76
CA MET A 66 -32.62 -6.18 -14.30
C MET A 66 -32.64 -6.26 -15.83
N GLU A 67 -33.71 -5.80 -16.48
CA GLU A 67 -33.84 -5.84 -17.93
C GLU A 67 -32.90 -4.82 -18.59
N ARG A 68 -32.84 -3.60 -18.05
CA ARG A 68 -31.86 -2.58 -18.45
C ARG A 68 -30.42 -3.07 -18.31
N LEU A 69 -30.12 -3.77 -17.22
CA LEU A 69 -28.79 -4.34 -16.95
C LEU A 69 -28.44 -5.43 -17.97
N ARG A 70 -29.41 -6.29 -18.33
CA ARG A 70 -29.26 -7.29 -19.40
C ARG A 70 -29.08 -6.66 -20.77
N GLU A 71 -29.74 -5.54 -21.04
CA GLU A 71 -29.55 -4.80 -22.29
C GLU A 71 -28.15 -4.20 -22.37
N GLU A 72 -27.66 -3.53 -21.32
CA GLU A 72 -26.28 -3.03 -21.29
C GLU A 72 -25.26 -4.15 -21.41
N LEU A 73 -25.47 -5.29 -20.74
CA LEU A 73 -24.63 -6.47 -20.91
C LEU A 73 -24.66 -7.00 -22.36
N LYS A 74 -25.82 -7.00 -23.02
CA LYS A 74 -25.93 -7.36 -24.45
C LYS A 74 -25.22 -6.35 -25.34
N LYS A 75 -25.25 -5.06 -25.02
CA LYS A 75 -24.57 -3.99 -25.79
C LYS A 75 -23.04 -4.10 -25.75
N LEU A 76 -22.46 -4.63 -24.67
CA LEU A 76 -21.02 -4.91 -24.59
C LEU A 76 -20.57 -5.91 -25.67
N GLY A 77 -21.48 -6.74 -26.18
CA GLY A 77 -21.20 -7.67 -27.27
C GLY A 77 -20.48 -8.94 -26.80
N LYS A 78 -19.85 -9.65 -27.75
CA LYS A 78 -19.03 -10.83 -27.46
C LYS A 78 -17.62 -10.39 -27.09
N VAL A 79 -16.97 -11.14 -26.20
CA VAL A 79 -15.58 -10.90 -25.81
C VAL A 79 -14.69 -10.89 -27.06
N ASP A 80 -13.94 -9.80 -27.25
CA ASP A 80 -13.05 -9.66 -28.40
C ASP A 80 -11.78 -10.51 -28.22
N VAL A 81 -11.15 -10.88 -29.34
CA VAL A 81 -9.88 -11.60 -29.33
C VAL A 81 -8.80 -10.81 -28.59
N SER A 82 -8.82 -9.49 -28.67
CA SER A 82 -7.87 -8.62 -27.95
C SER A 82 -8.06 -8.70 -26.44
N GLU A 83 -9.31 -8.78 -25.97
CA GLU A 83 -9.63 -8.95 -24.55
C GLU A 83 -9.16 -10.30 -24.03
N VAL A 84 -9.36 -11.38 -24.79
CA VAL A 84 -8.85 -12.72 -24.42
C VAL A 84 -7.33 -12.72 -24.33
N LYS A 85 -6.63 -12.14 -25.31
CA LYS A 85 -5.17 -11.99 -25.27
C LYS A 85 -4.71 -11.20 -24.05
N ALA A 86 -5.42 -10.12 -23.69
CA ALA A 86 -5.13 -9.31 -22.51
C ALA A 86 -5.28 -10.10 -21.21
N ILE A 87 -6.37 -10.86 -21.07
CA ILE A 87 -6.61 -11.72 -19.91
C ILE A 87 -5.51 -12.77 -19.78
N ILE A 88 -5.15 -13.45 -20.87
CA ILE A 88 -4.10 -14.46 -20.87
C ILE A 88 -2.76 -13.85 -20.43
N LEU A 89 -2.36 -12.73 -21.03
CA LEU A 89 -1.11 -12.05 -20.69
C LEU A 89 -1.09 -11.61 -19.22
N PHE A 90 -2.20 -11.05 -18.73
CA PHE A 90 -2.34 -10.62 -17.36
C PHE A 90 -2.23 -11.79 -16.36
N ILE A 91 -2.93 -12.90 -16.62
CA ILE A 91 -2.86 -14.12 -15.79
C ILE A 91 -1.44 -14.70 -15.80
N LEU A 92 -0.75 -14.71 -16.94
CA LEU A 92 0.63 -15.18 -17.02
C LEU A 92 1.56 -14.32 -16.17
N ILE A 93 1.50 -12.99 -16.29
CA ILE A 93 2.32 -12.07 -15.48
C ILE A 93 2.06 -12.29 -13.99
N LEU A 94 0.79 -12.37 -13.58
CA LEU A 94 0.43 -12.64 -12.19
C LEU A 94 0.92 -14.00 -11.72
N GLY A 95 0.84 -15.04 -12.55
CA GLY A 95 1.33 -16.37 -12.23
C GLY A 95 2.84 -16.38 -11.96
N PHE A 96 3.62 -15.71 -12.82
CA PHE A 96 5.06 -15.54 -12.62
C PHE A 96 5.40 -14.67 -11.40
N TRP A 97 4.65 -13.61 -11.12
CA TRP A 97 4.86 -12.83 -9.89
C TRP A 97 4.52 -13.63 -8.62
N ALA A 98 3.46 -14.44 -8.66
CA ALA A 98 3.05 -15.26 -7.52
C ALA A 98 4.00 -16.44 -7.26
N THR A 99 4.75 -16.87 -8.27
CA THR A 99 5.71 -17.99 -8.21
C THR A 99 7.16 -17.54 -8.25
N ASP A 100 7.43 -16.25 -8.00
CA ASP A 100 8.76 -15.63 -8.08
C ASP A 100 9.83 -16.38 -7.27
N ARG A 101 9.46 -16.91 -6.10
CA ARG A 101 10.33 -17.74 -5.24
C ARG A 101 10.71 -19.11 -5.83
N LEU A 102 9.91 -19.68 -6.73
CA LEU A 102 10.18 -20.99 -7.33
C LEU A 102 11.20 -20.91 -8.47
N HIS A 103 11.13 -19.86 -9.29
CA HIS A 103 11.96 -19.72 -10.48
C HIS A 103 13.03 -18.62 -10.34
N GLY A 104 12.97 -17.77 -9.32
CA GLY A 104 13.95 -16.71 -9.06
C GLY A 104 13.99 -15.60 -10.11
N ILE A 105 13.00 -15.54 -11.01
CA ILE A 105 12.93 -14.52 -12.06
C ILE A 105 12.38 -13.25 -11.42
N SER A 106 13.12 -12.16 -11.54
CA SER A 106 12.72 -10.90 -10.94
C SER A 106 11.38 -10.40 -11.49
N ALA A 107 10.56 -9.81 -10.63
CA ALA A 107 9.28 -9.22 -11.02
C ALA A 107 9.43 -8.16 -12.13
N THR A 108 10.56 -7.44 -12.15
CA THR A 108 10.91 -6.47 -13.19
C THR A 108 11.14 -7.13 -14.55
N SER A 109 11.81 -8.28 -14.61
CA SER A 109 12.02 -9.03 -15.86
C SER A 109 10.68 -9.52 -16.42
N VAL A 110 9.82 -10.07 -15.57
CA VAL A 110 8.48 -10.53 -15.95
C VAL A 110 7.64 -9.38 -16.50
N ALA A 111 7.65 -8.23 -15.82
CA ALA A 111 6.93 -7.04 -16.27
C ALA A 111 7.45 -6.53 -17.63
N PHE A 112 8.77 -6.53 -17.82
CA PHE A 112 9.39 -6.07 -19.07
C PHE A 112 9.06 -6.98 -20.24
N VAL A 113 9.17 -8.31 -20.07
CA VAL A 113 8.76 -9.29 -21.09
C VAL A 113 7.27 -9.16 -21.39
N GLY A 114 6.44 -9.01 -20.36
CA GLY A 114 5.00 -8.77 -20.51
C GLY A 114 4.70 -7.52 -21.34
N ALA A 115 5.40 -6.41 -21.07
CA ALA A 115 5.27 -5.18 -21.84
C ALA A 115 5.71 -5.34 -23.30
N VAL A 116 6.83 -6.03 -23.55
CA VAL A 116 7.30 -6.35 -24.91
C VAL A 116 6.22 -7.14 -25.67
N ILE A 117 5.67 -8.20 -25.05
CA ILE A 117 4.60 -9.00 -25.66
C ILE A 117 3.35 -8.16 -25.93
N ALA A 118 2.97 -7.29 -24.99
CA ALA A 118 1.80 -6.42 -25.13
C ALA A 118 1.93 -5.42 -26.30
N LEU A 119 3.16 -5.01 -26.64
CA LEU A 119 3.48 -4.01 -27.66
C LEU A 119 3.94 -4.60 -29.00
N LEU A 120 4.06 -5.94 -29.12
CA LEU A 120 4.48 -6.59 -30.36
C LEU A 120 3.52 -6.26 -31.51
N PRO A 121 4.02 -5.88 -32.70
CA PRO A 121 3.16 -5.63 -33.85
C PRO A 121 2.42 -6.91 -34.28
N GLY A 122 1.12 -6.80 -34.58
CA GLY A 122 0.26 -7.90 -35.03
C GLY A 122 -0.19 -8.89 -33.94
N ILE A 123 0.60 -9.09 -32.89
CA ILE A 123 0.28 -10.00 -31.78
C ILE A 123 -0.27 -9.23 -30.57
N GLY A 124 0.37 -8.10 -30.25
CA GLY A 124 0.13 -7.28 -29.09
C GLY A 124 -1.28 -6.69 -29.00
N ILE A 125 -1.57 -6.16 -27.82
CA ILE A 125 -2.90 -5.70 -27.39
C ILE A 125 -2.93 -4.19 -27.10
N VAL A 126 -1.77 -3.54 -27.06
CA VAL A 126 -1.62 -2.11 -26.78
C VAL A 126 -0.79 -1.46 -27.89
N LYS A 127 -1.15 -0.25 -28.31
CA LYS A 127 -0.32 0.54 -29.22
C LYS A 127 0.62 1.42 -28.41
N TRP A 128 1.82 1.65 -28.92
CA TRP A 128 2.83 2.48 -28.24
C TRP A 128 2.30 3.86 -27.82
N ASN A 129 1.50 4.49 -28.67
CA ASN A 129 0.94 5.82 -28.39
C ASN A 129 -0.09 5.83 -27.26
N ASP A 130 -0.66 4.67 -26.90
CA ASP A 130 -1.61 4.53 -25.81
C ASP A 130 -0.91 4.22 -24.47
N VAL A 131 0.42 4.04 -24.48
CA VAL A 131 1.21 3.75 -23.29
C VAL A 131 1.58 5.04 -22.57
N ASP A 132 1.01 5.23 -21.38
CA ASP A 132 1.43 6.30 -20.47
C ASP A 132 2.52 5.79 -19.52
N ILE A 133 3.79 6.00 -19.89
CA ILE A 133 4.92 5.66 -19.03
C ILE A 133 5.14 6.80 -18.02
N PRO A 134 5.06 6.54 -16.71
CA PRO A 134 5.27 7.56 -15.69
C PRO A 134 6.77 7.83 -15.50
N TRP A 135 7.43 8.48 -16.47
CA TRP A 135 8.86 8.79 -16.47
C TRP A 135 9.31 9.54 -15.20
N HIS A 136 8.43 10.41 -14.70
CA HIS A 136 8.64 11.14 -13.45
C HIS A 136 8.80 10.19 -12.25
N LEU A 137 8.02 9.10 -12.18
CA LEU A 137 8.16 8.09 -11.12
C LEU A 137 9.47 7.31 -11.28
N MET A 138 9.91 7.01 -12.50
CA MET A 138 11.17 6.29 -12.73
C MET A 138 12.38 7.10 -12.26
N LEU A 139 12.47 8.37 -12.67
CA LEU A 139 13.54 9.27 -12.24
C LEU A 139 13.50 9.48 -10.73
N PHE A 140 12.30 9.61 -10.18
CA PHE A 140 12.08 9.73 -8.75
C PHE A 140 12.55 8.48 -7.97
N SER A 141 12.25 7.26 -8.45
CA SER A 141 12.74 6.02 -7.84
C SER A 141 14.27 5.95 -7.86
N ALA A 142 14.93 6.34 -8.95
CA ALA A 142 16.39 6.40 -9.01
C ALA A 142 16.96 7.34 -7.94
N GLY A 143 16.37 8.54 -7.79
CA GLY A 143 16.72 9.46 -6.71
C GLY A 143 16.50 8.87 -5.32
N ALA A 144 15.40 8.14 -5.11
CA ALA A 144 15.11 7.49 -3.84
C ALA A 144 16.09 6.38 -3.46
N TYR A 145 16.52 5.54 -4.40
CA TYR A 145 17.57 4.55 -4.14
C TYR A 145 18.89 5.21 -3.76
N THR A 146 19.26 6.28 -4.46
CA THR A 146 20.45 7.08 -4.13
C THR A 146 20.34 7.69 -2.75
N LEU A 147 19.18 8.26 -2.39
CA LEU A 147 18.93 8.80 -1.06
C LEU A 147 18.98 7.72 0.03
N GLY A 148 18.35 6.56 -0.18
CA GLY A 148 18.39 5.44 0.76
C GLY A 148 19.81 4.94 0.99
N SER A 149 20.59 4.79 -0.09
CA SER A 149 22.01 4.39 0.00
C SER A 149 22.86 5.47 0.66
N GLY A 150 22.58 6.75 0.38
CA GLY A 150 23.25 7.88 1.01
C GLY A 150 22.96 7.98 2.50
N PHE A 151 21.73 7.68 2.92
CA PHE A 151 21.34 7.59 4.32
C PHE A 151 22.07 6.48 5.06
N ASP A 152 22.19 5.30 4.45
CA ASP A 152 22.97 4.18 4.99
C ASP A 152 24.46 4.55 5.10
N TYR A 153 25.04 5.14 4.06
CA TYR A 153 26.44 5.57 4.04
C TYR A 153 26.77 6.67 5.07
N THR A 154 25.84 7.59 5.31
CA THR A 154 26.06 8.75 6.21
C THR A 154 25.60 8.52 7.64
N ASP A 155 24.84 7.45 7.89
CA ASP A 155 24.11 7.19 9.15
C ASP A 155 23.19 8.36 9.58
N LEU A 156 22.83 9.23 8.64
CA LEU A 156 22.06 10.45 8.91
C LEU A 156 20.71 10.19 9.59
N PRO A 157 19.91 9.19 9.19
CA PRO A 157 18.67 8.88 9.90
C PRO A 157 18.90 8.55 11.37
N SER A 158 19.92 7.75 11.68
CA SER A 158 20.27 7.41 13.06
C SER A 158 20.67 8.67 13.82
N ILE A 159 21.57 9.51 13.28
CA ILE A 159 21.99 10.78 13.92
C ILE A 159 20.79 11.69 14.22
N ALA A 160 19.87 11.84 13.26
CA ALA A 160 18.68 12.67 13.42
C ALA A 160 17.73 12.11 14.51
N VAL A 161 17.50 10.80 14.50
CA VAL A 161 16.71 10.11 15.53
C VAL A 161 17.39 10.26 16.90
N ASN A 162 18.70 10.04 16.99
CA ASN A 162 19.49 10.17 18.22
C ASN A 162 19.26 11.54 18.86
N ALA A 163 19.41 12.62 18.08
CA ALA A 163 19.27 14.00 18.57
C ALA A 163 17.87 14.30 19.14
N ILE A 164 16.81 13.72 18.55
CA ILE A 164 15.43 13.88 19.03
C ILE A 164 15.19 13.00 20.26
N PHE A 165 15.59 11.74 20.18
CA PHE A 165 15.30 10.72 21.19
C PHE A 165 16.06 10.98 22.49
N ASP A 166 17.30 11.45 22.42
CA ASP A 166 18.09 11.83 23.60
C ASP A 166 17.42 12.99 24.37
N ARG A 167 16.74 13.91 23.66
CA ARG A 167 15.93 14.98 24.30
C ARG A 167 14.61 14.49 24.88
N MET A 168 14.05 13.43 24.31
CA MET A 168 12.78 12.83 24.76
C MET A 168 12.97 11.71 25.79
N GLY A 169 14.21 11.38 26.16
CA GLY A 169 14.51 10.27 27.08
C GLY A 169 14.30 8.87 26.49
N ILE A 170 14.25 8.75 25.16
CA ILE A 170 14.07 7.48 24.45
C ILE A 170 15.46 6.85 24.19
N GLY A 171 15.97 6.12 25.18
CA GLY A 171 17.27 5.46 25.15
C GLY A 171 17.20 3.98 24.75
N GLN A 172 18.33 3.27 24.73
CA GLN A 172 18.39 1.85 24.32
C GLN A 172 17.48 0.89 25.09
N GLY A 173 17.03 1.26 26.30
CA GLY A 173 16.05 0.48 27.06
C GLY A 173 14.62 0.58 26.54
N THR A 174 14.34 1.36 25.49
CA THR A 174 13.00 1.49 24.93
C THR A 174 12.52 0.17 24.32
N PRO A 175 11.37 -0.36 24.77
CA PRO A 175 10.82 -1.60 24.23
C PRO A 175 10.45 -1.49 22.75
N PHE A 176 10.64 -2.58 21.99
CA PHE A 176 10.28 -2.66 20.57
C PHE A 176 8.81 -2.28 20.30
N TRP A 177 7.88 -2.73 21.14
CA TRP A 177 6.44 -2.43 20.98
C TRP A 177 6.16 -0.94 20.94
N LEU A 178 6.86 -0.13 21.76
CA LEU A 178 6.62 1.30 21.84
C LEU A 178 7.03 1.98 20.53
N LEU A 179 8.17 1.60 19.98
CA LEU A 179 8.67 2.11 18.70
C LEU A 179 7.76 1.68 17.55
N TYR A 180 7.32 0.41 17.54
CA TYR A 180 6.41 -0.10 16.53
C TYR A 180 5.09 0.67 16.50
N ILE A 181 4.44 0.80 17.66
CA ILE A 181 3.16 1.53 17.80
C ILE A 181 3.34 3.00 17.43
N LEU A 182 4.39 3.66 17.94
CA LEU A 182 4.66 5.07 17.67
C LEU A 182 4.88 5.33 16.19
N LEU A 183 5.76 4.56 15.54
CA LEU A 183 6.11 4.78 14.13
C LEU A 183 4.93 4.50 13.20
N THR A 184 4.22 3.39 13.40
CA THR A 184 3.02 3.07 12.61
C THR A 184 1.89 4.06 12.86
N GLY A 185 1.73 4.53 14.10
CA GLY A 185 0.74 5.52 14.52
C GLY A 185 1.01 6.90 13.92
N VAL A 186 2.23 7.40 14.07
CA VAL A 186 2.69 8.64 13.43
C VAL A 186 2.47 8.55 11.93
N MET A 187 2.84 7.42 11.32
CA MET A 187 2.66 7.26 9.89
C MET A 187 1.19 7.33 9.50
N VAL A 188 0.29 6.54 10.09
CA VAL A 188 -1.13 6.55 9.70
C VAL A 188 -1.74 7.93 9.92
N PHE A 189 -1.59 8.54 11.10
CA PHE A 189 -2.22 9.82 11.43
C PHE A 189 -1.56 11.03 10.76
N SER A 190 -0.33 10.91 10.26
CA SER A 190 0.28 11.97 9.44
C SER A 190 -0.53 12.29 8.18
N ALA A 191 -1.41 11.39 7.72
CA ALA A 191 -2.36 11.66 6.62
C ALA A 191 -3.32 12.84 6.90
N LEU A 192 -3.51 13.22 8.16
CA LEU A 192 -4.33 14.37 8.54
C LEU A 192 -3.63 15.71 8.30
N LEU A 193 -2.29 15.70 8.22
CA LEU A 193 -1.45 16.88 8.08
C LEU A 193 -0.81 16.95 6.69
N PHE A 194 -0.44 15.81 6.13
CA PHE A 194 0.26 15.71 4.85
C PHE A 194 -0.65 15.12 3.77
N GLN A 195 -0.86 15.89 2.71
CA GLN A 195 -1.64 15.46 1.55
C GLN A 195 -0.92 14.42 0.68
N SER A 196 0.41 14.56 0.50
CA SER A 196 1.16 13.71 -0.42
C SER A 196 1.62 12.42 0.24
N LYS A 197 1.10 11.29 -0.27
CA LYS A 197 1.56 9.93 0.10
C LYS A 197 3.05 9.75 -0.16
N THR A 198 3.54 10.27 -1.27
CA THR A 198 4.96 10.21 -1.66
C THR A 198 5.83 10.96 -0.67
N MET A 199 5.44 12.16 -0.23
CA MET A 199 6.20 12.90 0.79
C MET A 199 6.23 12.15 2.12
N ARG A 200 5.08 11.60 2.57
CA ARG A 200 5.01 10.82 3.80
C ARG A 200 5.96 9.61 3.74
N ALA A 201 5.97 8.89 2.63
CA ALA A 201 6.91 7.79 2.42
C ALA A 201 8.37 8.25 2.45
N MET A 202 8.73 9.39 1.84
CA MET A 202 10.09 9.94 1.88
C MET A 202 10.55 10.37 3.28
N ILE A 203 9.64 10.77 4.15
CA ILE A 203 9.99 11.25 5.50
C ILE A 203 9.98 10.09 6.50
N PHE A 204 8.88 9.34 6.58
CA PHE A 204 8.65 8.42 7.69
C PHE A 204 9.32 7.05 7.49
N VAL A 205 9.50 6.58 6.25
CA VAL A 205 10.20 5.31 6.01
C VAL A 205 11.68 5.41 6.39
N PRO A 206 12.44 6.46 6.01
CA PRO A 206 13.82 6.63 6.50
C PRO A 206 13.93 6.80 8.02
N ILE A 207 12.96 7.48 8.66
CA ILE A 207 12.92 7.55 10.12
C ILE A 207 12.79 6.15 10.72
N ALA A 208 11.88 5.31 10.21
CA ALA A 208 11.73 3.94 10.69
C ALA A 208 12.99 3.09 10.46
N ILE A 209 13.70 3.29 9.34
CA ILE A 209 15.00 2.66 9.07
C ILE A 209 16.04 3.11 10.11
N GLY A 210 16.17 4.41 10.36
CA GLY A 210 17.10 4.96 11.36
C GLY A 210 16.81 4.49 12.78
N VAL A 211 15.54 4.40 13.16
CA VAL A 211 15.15 3.82 14.46
C VAL A 211 15.54 2.34 14.52
N ALA A 212 15.29 1.56 13.48
CA ALA A 212 15.69 0.15 13.46
C ALA A 212 17.21 0.00 13.65
N ASN A 213 18.00 0.76 12.90
CA ASN A 213 19.46 0.73 12.97
C ASN A 213 20.00 1.16 14.35
N ARG A 214 19.51 2.28 14.90
CA ARG A 214 19.93 2.80 16.23
C ARG A 214 19.73 1.75 17.34
N PHE A 215 18.64 1.00 17.28
CA PHE A 215 18.25 0.05 18.32
C PHE A 215 18.68 -1.40 18.01
N GLY A 216 19.34 -1.65 16.87
CA GLY A 216 19.76 -2.98 16.46
C GLY A 216 18.60 -3.92 16.09
N PHE A 217 17.45 -3.36 15.69
CA PHE A 217 16.32 -4.15 15.18
C PHE A 217 16.45 -4.38 13.68
N SER A 218 15.75 -5.40 13.18
CA SER A 218 15.63 -5.61 11.73
C SER A 218 14.93 -4.42 11.09
N VAL A 219 15.52 -3.83 10.05
CA VAL A 219 14.92 -2.72 9.27
C VAL A 219 13.53 -3.09 8.79
N ILE A 220 13.34 -4.33 8.32
CA ILE A 220 12.05 -4.83 7.82
C ILE A 220 10.98 -4.81 8.93
N SER A 221 11.36 -5.09 10.18
CA SER A 221 10.41 -5.19 11.31
C SER A 221 9.74 -3.86 11.69
N LEU A 222 10.32 -2.71 11.31
CA LEU A 222 9.76 -1.38 11.56
C LEU A 222 9.39 -0.66 10.26
N ALA A 223 10.26 -0.66 9.25
CA ALA A 223 10.06 0.12 8.03
C ALA A 223 8.93 -0.45 7.16
N LEU A 224 8.76 -1.78 7.10
CA LEU A 224 7.72 -2.40 6.28
C LEU A 224 6.30 -2.17 6.86
N PRO A 225 6.03 -2.37 8.16
CA PRO A 225 4.76 -1.97 8.77
C PRO A 225 4.44 -0.48 8.62
N VAL A 226 5.44 0.40 8.73
CA VAL A 226 5.28 1.83 8.47
C VAL A 226 4.87 2.07 7.01
N ALA A 227 5.53 1.41 6.06
CA ALA A 227 5.17 1.50 4.64
C ALA A 227 3.73 1.03 4.36
N PHE A 228 3.26 -0.01 5.05
CA PHE A 228 1.88 -0.46 4.91
C PHE A 228 0.85 0.56 5.37
N MET A 229 1.23 1.50 6.24
CA MET A 229 0.35 2.58 6.70
C MET A 229 0.26 3.80 5.75
N ILE A 230 1.00 3.81 4.64
CA ILE A 230 1.00 4.92 3.67
C ILE A 230 -0.40 5.18 3.10
N GLU A 231 -1.11 4.12 2.73
CA GLU A 231 -2.31 4.22 1.89
C GLU A 231 -3.61 4.49 2.66
N HIS A 232 -3.56 4.50 4.00
CA HIS A 232 -4.73 4.76 4.85
C HIS A 232 -5.04 6.27 4.94
N VAL A 233 -5.62 6.81 3.87
CA VAL A 233 -5.90 8.25 3.69
C VAL A 233 -7.40 8.56 3.56
N TYR A 234 -8.18 8.13 4.55
CA TYR A 234 -9.65 8.08 4.43
C TYR A 234 -10.38 9.38 4.79
N VAL A 235 -9.75 10.25 5.57
CA VAL A 235 -10.45 11.33 6.30
C VAL A 235 -10.74 12.56 5.42
N LEU A 236 -9.74 13.05 4.71
CA LEU A 236 -9.84 14.30 3.96
C LEU A 236 -9.95 14.00 2.45
N PRO A 237 -10.97 14.51 1.74
CA PRO A 237 -11.20 14.18 0.33
C PRO A 237 -9.99 14.44 -0.57
N PHE A 238 -9.24 15.52 -0.31
CA PHE A 238 -8.07 15.90 -1.09
C PHE A 238 -6.85 14.98 -0.92
N ASN A 239 -6.88 14.04 0.03
CA ASN A 239 -5.77 13.11 0.23
C ASN A 239 -5.69 12.01 -0.85
N SER A 240 -6.75 11.81 -1.64
CA SER A 240 -6.70 10.89 -2.78
C SER A 240 -7.74 11.22 -3.85
N LYS A 241 -7.41 10.95 -5.11
CA LYS A 241 -8.34 11.14 -6.23
C LYS A 241 -9.68 10.41 -6.05
N PRO A 242 -9.72 9.14 -5.59
CA PRO A 242 -11.00 8.47 -5.36
C PRO A 242 -11.85 9.13 -4.26
N ALA A 243 -11.23 9.61 -3.17
CA ALA A 243 -11.96 10.27 -2.09
C ALA A 243 -12.54 11.63 -2.51
N ALA A 244 -11.80 12.38 -3.33
CA ALA A 244 -12.30 13.63 -3.93
C ALA A 244 -13.47 13.37 -4.89
N LEU A 245 -13.32 12.40 -5.80
CA LEU A 245 -14.36 12.05 -6.78
C LEU A 245 -15.66 11.57 -6.11
N LEU A 246 -15.57 10.79 -5.03
CA LEU A 246 -16.75 10.37 -4.28
C LEU A 246 -17.39 11.53 -3.51
N TYR A 247 -16.59 12.46 -2.99
CA TYR A 247 -17.11 13.62 -2.27
C TYR A 247 -17.89 14.57 -3.20
N GLU A 248 -17.47 14.68 -4.47
CA GLU A 248 -18.18 15.44 -5.51
C GLU A 248 -19.56 14.88 -5.88
N THR A 249 -19.94 13.70 -5.39
CA THR A 249 -21.28 13.13 -5.61
C THR A 249 -22.37 13.73 -4.70
N ASP A 250 -21.97 14.55 -3.72
CA ASP A 250 -22.84 15.17 -2.70
C ASP A 250 -23.69 14.17 -1.89
N GLN A 251 -23.29 12.89 -1.86
CA GLN A 251 -24.00 11.83 -1.12
C GLN A 251 -23.60 11.75 0.37
N TYR A 252 -22.56 12.45 0.81
CA TYR A 252 -22.13 12.49 2.20
C TYR A 252 -21.40 13.79 2.54
N SER A 253 -21.42 14.18 3.83
CA SER A 253 -20.73 15.41 4.28
C SER A 253 -19.25 15.17 4.63
N ILE A 254 -18.46 16.24 4.71
CA ILE A 254 -17.08 16.17 5.25
C ILE A 254 -17.05 15.59 6.66
N SER A 255 -18.08 15.85 7.47
CA SER A 255 -18.19 15.31 8.83
C SER A 255 -18.32 13.78 8.81
N ASP A 256 -19.11 13.25 7.88
CA ASP A 256 -19.29 11.80 7.72
C ASP A 256 -18.01 11.15 7.21
N ALA A 257 -17.35 11.78 6.22
CA ALA A 257 -16.04 11.37 5.73
C ALA A 257 -15.00 11.34 6.86
N PHE A 258 -15.00 12.36 7.73
CA PHE A 258 -14.08 12.45 8.84
C PHE A 258 -14.32 11.34 9.87
N LYS A 259 -15.57 11.14 10.29
CA LYS A 259 -15.93 10.12 11.28
C LYS A 259 -15.66 8.71 10.77
N PHE A 260 -16.05 8.41 9.53
CA PHE A 260 -15.75 7.12 8.90
C PHE A 260 -14.24 6.93 8.75
N GLY A 261 -13.56 7.96 8.23
CA GLY A 261 -12.15 7.89 7.93
C GLY A 261 -11.29 7.69 9.16
N ILE A 262 -11.55 8.42 10.24
CA ILE A 262 -10.75 8.30 11.48
C ILE A 262 -10.96 6.93 12.12
N THR A 263 -12.19 6.42 12.09
CA THR A 263 -12.51 5.06 12.56
C THR A 263 -11.76 4.01 11.75
N MET A 264 -11.75 4.12 10.42
CA MET A 264 -11.01 3.18 9.57
C MET A 264 -9.50 3.28 9.75
N MET A 265 -8.95 4.48 9.98
CA MET A 265 -7.52 4.67 10.29
C MET A 265 -7.15 3.99 11.60
N ILE A 266 -7.97 4.15 12.66
CA ILE A 266 -7.76 3.47 13.95
C ILE A 266 -7.84 1.95 13.78
N ILE A 267 -8.85 1.44 13.07
CA ILE A 267 -9.00 0.00 12.80
C ILE A 267 -7.77 -0.53 12.04
N ALA A 268 -7.34 0.15 10.98
CA ALA A 268 -6.16 -0.26 10.22
C ALA A 268 -4.89 -0.29 11.09
N TRP A 269 -4.74 0.70 11.97
CA TRP A 269 -3.62 0.78 12.90
C TRP A 269 -3.64 -0.36 13.93
N LEU A 270 -4.81 -0.68 14.49
CA LEU A 270 -4.95 -1.81 15.40
C LEU A 270 -4.68 -3.14 14.68
N LEU A 271 -5.16 -3.29 13.44
CA LEU A 271 -4.93 -4.49 12.64
C LEU A 271 -3.44 -4.67 12.31
N ILE A 272 -2.69 -3.59 12.03
CA ILE A 272 -1.25 -3.73 11.77
C ILE A 272 -0.47 -4.09 13.05
N ILE A 273 -0.94 -3.66 14.22
CA ILE A 273 -0.37 -4.06 15.52
C ILE A 273 -0.65 -5.55 15.77
N ILE A 274 -1.89 -6.00 15.56
CA ILE A 274 -2.28 -7.41 15.70
C ILE A 274 -1.51 -8.27 14.71
N ALA A 275 -1.37 -7.83 13.45
CA ALA A 275 -0.60 -8.53 12.43
C ALA A 275 0.89 -8.60 12.82
N GLY A 276 1.45 -7.52 13.35
CA GLY A 276 2.81 -7.48 13.90
C GLY A 276 3.04 -8.54 14.98
N GLU A 277 2.06 -8.74 15.86
CA GLU A 277 2.15 -9.74 16.93
C GLU A 277 1.98 -11.18 16.42
N THR A 278 1.22 -11.38 15.34
CA THR A 278 0.76 -12.71 14.91
C THR A 278 1.28 -13.10 13.52
N TRP A 279 0.69 -12.53 12.46
CA TRP A 279 0.97 -12.91 11.07
C TRP A 279 2.40 -12.60 10.64
N PHE A 280 2.92 -11.43 11.00
CA PHE A 280 4.27 -11.00 10.66
C PHE A 280 5.33 -11.82 11.39
N ARG A 281 5.00 -12.38 12.56
CA ARG A 281 5.85 -13.36 13.25
C ARG A 281 6.00 -14.63 12.43
N PHE A 282 4.89 -15.18 11.91
CA PHE A 282 4.92 -16.37 11.05
C PHE A 282 5.75 -16.14 9.78
N LEU A 283 5.72 -14.92 9.24
CA LEU A 283 6.50 -14.52 8.07
C LEU A 283 7.96 -14.14 8.38
N GLY A 284 8.36 -14.13 9.66
CA GLY A 284 9.71 -13.71 10.09
C GLY A 284 9.99 -12.21 9.99
N ILE A 285 8.97 -11.38 9.76
CA ILE A 285 9.06 -9.92 9.73
C ILE A 285 9.26 -9.36 11.15
N THR A 286 8.52 -9.91 12.12
CA THR A 286 8.60 -9.59 13.57
C THR A 286 8.79 -10.89 14.36
N PRO A 287 10.00 -11.48 14.39
CA PRO A 287 10.21 -12.84 14.92
C PRO A 287 9.76 -13.06 16.37
N ASN A 288 9.86 -12.02 17.20
CA ASN A 288 9.47 -12.06 18.62
C ASN A 288 8.06 -11.46 18.86
N GLY A 289 7.29 -11.19 17.81
CA GLY A 289 6.08 -10.36 17.91
C GLY A 289 6.41 -8.89 18.21
N VAL A 290 5.38 -8.08 18.39
CA VAL A 290 5.47 -6.68 18.78
C VAL A 290 5.70 -6.57 20.29
N PHE A 291 4.94 -7.34 21.08
CA PHE A 291 4.90 -7.28 22.54
C PHE A 291 5.75 -8.38 23.22
N GLY A 292 6.29 -9.34 22.48
CA GLY A 292 7.08 -10.42 23.08
C GLY A 292 6.24 -11.44 23.85
N LEU A 293 4.97 -11.65 23.47
CA LEU A 293 4.07 -12.55 24.19
C LEU A 293 4.34 -14.04 23.93
N PHE A 294 5.18 -14.37 22.94
CA PHE A 294 5.39 -15.73 22.45
C PHE A 294 6.86 -16.14 22.35
#